data_AF-A0A2V7H910-F1
#
_entry.id   AF-A0A2V7H910-F1
#
_cell.length_a   1.000
_cell.length_b   1.000
_cell.length_c   1.000
_cell.angle_alpha   90.00
_cell.angle_beta   90.00
_cell.angle_gamma   90.00
#
_symmetry.space_group_name_H-M   'P 1'
#
loop_
_entity.id
_entity.type
_entity.pdbx_description
1 polymer ?
#
loop_
_entity_poly.entity_id
_entity_poly.type
_entity_poly.pdbx_seq_one_letter_code
_entity_poly.pdbx_strand_id
1 'polypeptide(L)'
;MRYTYLVLACAGITAACSQSKPAPPPAVKIVRDTVVVRDPEVDRRAARLELQLMARDAQIEDLQSRLEDTRAEVVRAMAKLQSVASRAQAASAMAEAEVILQTLKTSTSQDPPPEVTQVTRLVRQSSTEFDKQNYGGALYLANQAKTVASSYRGRLGMNNQEARPGETLFAVPIKLKTTTKGNVREGPGTNFSVSFSADANSSITAYSYADGWIRITDDSTGRSGWIHRTLVARP
;
A
#
# COMPACT_ATOMS: atom_id res chain seq x y z
N MET A 1 19.53 18.96 87.57
CA MET A 1 19.12 20.02 88.51
C MET A 1 18.21 20.98 87.75
N ARG A 2 16.93 21.21 88.11
CA ARG A 2 16.45 22.20 89.11
C ARG A 2 16.97 23.60 88.74
N TYR A 3 16.25 24.69 88.45
CA TYR A 3 14.91 25.29 88.67
C TYR A 3 14.73 26.38 87.56
N THR A 4 13.58 26.65 86.93
CA THR A 4 12.45 27.55 87.30
C THR A 4 12.72 29.08 87.25
N TYR A 5 11.65 29.82 86.87
CA TYR A 5 11.37 31.29 86.86
C TYR A 5 11.66 32.04 85.54
N LEU A 6 10.72 32.61 84.75
CA LEU A 6 9.46 33.39 84.94
C LEU A 6 9.71 34.90 85.21
N VAL A 7 9.63 35.74 84.16
CA VAL A 7 9.23 37.18 84.11
C VAL A 7 8.86 37.50 82.65
N LEU A 8 7.59 37.72 82.25
CA LEU A 8 6.72 38.91 82.31
C LEU A 8 7.02 40.05 81.30
N ALA A 9 6.00 40.32 80.46
CA ALA A 9 5.61 41.57 79.78
C ALA A 9 6.44 42.11 78.60
N CYS A 10 5.82 42.18 77.42
CA CYS A 10 5.33 43.45 76.87
C CYS A 10 4.51 43.25 75.58
N ALA A 11 3.42 43.99 75.50
CA ALA A 11 2.42 43.97 74.45
C ALA A 11 2.94 44.59 73.14
N GLY A 12 2.65 43.92 72.03
CA GLY A 12 2.75 44.46 70.68
C GLY A 12 1.55 44.00 69.87
N ILE A 13 0.47 44.78 69.92
CA ILE A 13 -0.69 44.59 69.05
C ILE A 13 -0.26 45.02 67.65
N THR A 14 0.03 44.06 66.78
CA THR A 14 0.01 44.29 65.33
C THR A 14 -1.27 43.68 64.78
N ALA A 15 -2.19 44.56 64.43
CA ALA A 15 -3.38 44.23 63.67
C ALA A 15 -2.97 43.72 62.29
N ALA A 16 -2.88 42.40 62.13
CA ALA A 16 -2.82 41.77 60.82
C ALA A 16 -4.26 41.59 60.32
N CYS A 17 -4.75 42.57 59.56
CA CYS A 17 -5.96 42.43 58.77
C CYS A 17 -5.77 41.28 57.77
N SER A 18 -6.42 40.15 58.06
CA SER A 18 -6.67 39.08 57.11
C SER A 18 -7.47 39.65 55.93
N GLN A 19 -6.82 39.82 54.78
CA GLN A 19 -7.53 40.05 53.52
C GLN A 19 -8.09 38.72 53.05
N SER A 20 -9.40 38.50 53.21
CA SER A 20 -10.11 37.41 52.54
C SER A 20 -10.04 37.65 51.03
N LYS A 21 -9.23 36.83 50.34
CA LYS A 21 -9.16 36.78 48.88
C LYS A 21 -10.54 36.40 48.32
N PRO A 22 -11.11 37.15 47.37
CA PRO A 22 -12.39 36.78 46.76
C PRO A 22 -12.25 35.45 46.04
N ALA A 23 -13.25 34.59 46.16
CA ALA A 23 -13.31 33.31 45.44
C ALA A 23 -13.17 33.54 43.93
N PRO A 24 -12.39 32.73 43.21
CA PRO A 24 -12.32 32.82 41.75
C PRO A 24 -13.72 32.53 41.16
N PRO A 25 -14.14 33.27 40.12
CA PRO A 25 -15.41 33.02 39.45
C PRO A 25 -15.46 31.59 38.91
N PRO A 26 -16.66 30.97 38.83
CA PRO A 26 -16.79 29.60 38.36
C PRO A 26 -16.20 29.47 36.95
N ALA A 27 -15.30 28.51 36.77
CA ALA A 27 -14.70 28.22 35.47
C ALA A 27 -15.83 27.81 34.50
N VAL A 28 -16.13 28.69 33.55
CA VAL A 28 -17.03 28.37 32.43
C VAL A 28 -16.37 27.24 31.65
N LYS A 29 -16.84 26.00 31.84
CA LYS A 29 -16.53 24.90 30.94
C LYS A 29 -17.18 25.22 29.61
N ILE A 30 -16.42 25.86 28.72
CA ILE A 30 -16.79 26.00 27.31
C ILE A 30 -16.69 24.60 26.72
N VAL A 31 -17.79 23.85 26.74
CA VAL A 31 -17.95 22.64 25.93
C VAL A 31 -17.98 23.13 24.49
N ARG A 32 -16.82 23.12 23.82
CA ARG A 32 -16.76 23.28 22.37
C ARG A 32 -17.30 21.99 21.78
N ASP A 33 -18.60 21.95 21.57
CA ASP A 33 -19.22 20.94 20.73
C ASP A 33 -18.74 21.22 19.31
N THR A 34 -17.66 20.55 18.89
CA THR A 34 -17.15 20.67 17.53
C THR A 34 -18.10 19.93 16.63
N VAL A 35 -19.12 20.63 16.14
CA VAL A 35 -19.96 20.16 15.04
C VAL A 35 -19.03 19.88 13.86
N VAL A 36 -18.82 18.61 13.55
CA VAL A 36 -18.12 18.20 12.34
C VAL A 36 -18.99 18.64 11.18
N VAL A 37 -18.66 19.77 10.56
CA VAL A 37 -19.32 20.26 9.35
C VAL A 37 -18.97 19.29 8.22
N ARG A 38 -19.86 18.31 7.97
CA ARG A 38 -19.78 17.48 6.76
C ARG A 38 -20.11 18.37 5.58
N ASP A 39 -19.17 18.49 4.65
CA ASP A 39 -19.40 19.16 3.37
C ASP A 39 -20.20 18.21 2.46
N PRO A 40 -21.48 18.51 2.17
CA PRO A 40 -22.31 17.64 1.34
C PRO A 40 -21.77 17.47 -0.08
N GLU A 41 -20.92 18.37 -0.58
CA GLU A 41 -20.28 18.20 -1.89
C GLU A 41 -19.14 17.19 -1.88
N VAL A 42 -18.41 17.09 -0.76
CA VAL A 42 -17.39 16.05 -0.57
C VAL A 42 -18.05 14.70 -0.49
N ASP A 43 -19.12 14.56 0.29
CA ASP A 43 -19.85 13.30 0.44
C ASP A 43 -20.42 12.80 -0.90
N ARG A 44 -21.00 13.71 -1.71
CA ARG A 44 -21.47 13.37 -3.07
C ARG A 44 -20.34 12.94 -4.00
N ARG A 45 -19.17 13.60 -3.92
CA ARG A 45 -18.00 13.23 -4.72
C ARG A 45 -17.45 11.87 -4.30
N ALA A 46 -17.37 11.60 -3.00
CA ALA A 46 -16.94 10.31 -2.46
C ALA A 46 -17.87 9.19 -2.94
N ALA A 47 -19.19 9.33 -2.78
CA ALA A 47 -20.16 8.35 -3.24
C ALA A 47 -20.06 8.06 -4.76
N ARG A 48 -19.84 9.10 -5.58
CA ARG A 48 -19.62 8.92 -7.02
C ARG A 48 -18.34 8.13 -7.31
N LEU A 49 -17.25 8.43 -6.61
CA LEU A 49 -15.98 7.74 -6.79
C LEU A 49 -16.06 6.28 -6.34
N GLU A 50 -16.76 5.99 -5.23
CA GLU A 50 -17.04 4.62 -4.78
C GLU A 50 -17.79 3.82 -5.84
N LEU A 51 -18.86 4.37 -6.42
CA LEU A 51 -19.60 3.72 -7.50
C LEU A 51 -18.71 3.50 -8.75
N GLN A 52 -17.82 4.44 -9.07
CA GLN A 52 -16.88 4.27 -10.17
C GLN A 52 -15.86 3.16 -9.89
N LEU A 53 -15.37 3.04 -8.66
CA LEU A 53 -14.48 1.94 -8.25
C LEU A 53 -15.18 0.60 -8.41
N MET A 54 -16.39 0.44 -7.88
CA MET A 54 -17.18 -0.78 -8.03
C MET A 54 -17.42 -1.16 -9.50
N ALA A 55 -17.70 -0.18 -10.36
CA ALA A 55 -17.87 -0.43 -11.79
C ALA A 55 -16.56 -0.87 -12.47
N ARG A 56 -15.41 -0.34 -12.04
CA ARG A 56 -14.10 -0.76 -12.54
C ARG A 56 -13.71 -2.14 -12.03
N ASP A 57 -14.05 -2.48 -10.79
CA ASP A 57 -13.80 -3.80 -10.22
C ASP A 57 -14.60 -4.87 -10.98
N ALA A 58 -15.90 -4.64 -11.22
CA ALA A 58 -16.71 -5.53 -12.05
C ALA A 58 -16.15 -5.69 -13.48
N GLN A 59 -15.58 -4.63 -14.06
CA GLN A 59 -14.92 -4.69 -15.36
C GLN A 59 -13.63 -5.53 -15.30
N ILE A 60 -12.84 -5.42 -14.23
CA ILE A 60 -11.64 -6.22 -14.02
C ILE A 60 -12.02 -7.70 -13.91
N GLU A 61 -13.08 -8.03 -13.18
CA GLU A 61 -13.58 -9.40 -13.04
C GLU A 61 -14.03 -10.01 -14.39
N ASP A 62 -14.79 -9.27 -15.20
CA ASP A 62 -15.18 -9.71 -16.55
C ASP A 62 -13.95 -9.95 -17.44
N LEU A 63 -12.98 -9.02 -17.44
CA LEU A 63 -11.74 -9.17 -18.21
C LEU A 63 -10.92 -10.37 -17.75
N GLN A 64 -10.85 -10.61 -16.43
CA GLN A 64 -10.19 -11.79 -15.89
C GLN A 64 -10.89 -13.07 -16.34
N SER A 65 -12.23 -13.14 -16.26
CA SER A 65 -12.99 -14.31 -16.74
C SER A 65 -12.70 -14.61 -18.21
N ARG A 66 -12.76 -13.60 -19.08
CA ARG A 66 -12.47 -13.77 -20.52
C ARG A 66 -11.04 -14.25 -20.78
N LEU A 67 -10.08 -13.75 -20.01
CA LEU A 67 -8.69 -14.22 -20.10
C LEU A 67 -8.59 -15.70 -19.71
N GLU A 68 -9.35 -16.15 -18.71
CA GLU A 68 -9.39 -17.55 -18.31
C GLU A 68 -10.03 -18.46 -19.34
N ASP A 69 -11.14 -18.05 -19.95
CA ASP A 69 -11.79 -18.79 -21.03
C ASP A 69 -10.84 -18.94 -22.23
N THR A 70 -10.23 -17.83 -22.65
CA THR A 70 -9.25 -17.81 -23.75
C THR A 70 -8.08 -18.75 -23.45
N ARG A 71 -7.58 -18.72 -22.22
CA ARG A 71 -6.49 -19.58 -21.77
C ARG A 71 -6.87 -21.07 -21.79
N ALA A 72 -8.10 -21.40 -21.40
CA ALA A 72 -8.62 -22.76 -21.47
C ALA A 72 -8.70 -23.27 -22.92
N GLU A 73 -9.03 -22.40 -23.88
CA GLU A 73 -9.00 -22.73 -25.30
C GLU A 73 -7.59 -23.01 -25.82
N VAL A 74 -6.60 -22.20 -25.43
CA VAL A 74 -5.18 -22.45 -25.76
C VAL A 74 -4.74 -23.81 -25.24
N VAL A 75 -5.06 -24.14 -23.98
CA VAL A 75 -4.74 -25.43 -23.37
C VAL A 75 -5.41 -26.59 -24.11
N ARG A 76 -6.68 -26.43 -24.52
CA ARG A 76 -7.40 -27.42 -25.33
C ARG A 76 -6.77 -27.62 -26.71
N ALA A 77 -6.30 -26.54 -27.34
CA ALA A 77 -5.58 -26.62 -28.61
C ALA A 77 -4.25 -27.38 -28.45
N MET A 78 -3.50 -27.12 -27.38
CA MET A 78 -2.25 -27.85 -27.07
C MET A 78 -2.48 -29.35 -26.88
N ALA A 79 -3.61 -29.73 -26.25
CA ALA A 79 -4.00 -31.13 -26.10
C ALA A 79 -4.22 -31.80 -27.47
N LYS A 80 -4.96 -31.12 -28.36
CA LYS A 80 -5.29 -31.63 -29.69
C LYS A 80 -4.06 -31.76 -30.59
N LEU A 81 -3.12 -30.82 -30.47
CA LEU A 81 -1.91 -30.79 -31.27
C LEU A 81 -0.82 -31.75 -30.77
N GLN A 82 -1.04 -32.46 -29.65
CA GLN A 82 -0.04 -33.32 -28.99
C GLN A 82 1.32 -32.61 -28.93
N SER A 83 1.35 -31.38 -28.41
CA SER A 83 2.57 -30.57 -28.46
C SER A 83 3.76 -31.37 -27.88
N VAL A 84 4.92 -31.24 -28.51
CA VAL A 84 6.14 -32.07 -28.28
C VAL A 84 6.76 -31.90 -26.87
N ALA A 85 6.08 -31.19 -25.97
CA ALA A 85 6.50 -31.09 -24.57
C ALA A 85 6.56 -32.49 -23.94
N SER A 86 7.76 -32.87 -23.49
CA SER A 86 7.92 -34.15 -22.79
C SER A 86 7.27 -34.11 -21.41
N ARG A 87 6.83 -35.27 -20.92
CA ARG A 87 6.36 -35.43 -19.53
C ARG A 87 7.38 -34.89 -18.52
N ALA A 88 8.66 -35.16 -18.75
CA ALA A 88 9.75 -34.70 -17.88
C ALA A 88 9.86 -33.17 -17.85
N GLN A 89 9.76 -32.51 -19.02
CA GLN A 89 9.82 -31.05 -19.11
C GLN A 89 8.64 -30.39 -18.42
N ALA A 90 7.43 -30.90 -18.61
CA ALA A 90 6.23 -30.40 -17.92
C ALA A 90 6.36 -30.54 -16.39
N ALA A 91 6.81 -31.71 -15.92
CA ALA A 91 7.03 -31.96 -14.49
C ALA A 91 8.07 -31.01 -13.89
N SER A 92 9.19 -30.75 -14.58
CA SER A 92 10.21 -29.80 -14.12
C SER A 92 9.64 -28.38 -13.98
N ALA A 93 8.92 -27.91 -15.00
CA ALA A 93 8.34 -26.57 -14.97
C ALA A 93 7.28 -26.43 -13.86
N MET A 94 6.47 -27.47 -13.63
CA MET A 94 5.50 -27.51 -12.54
C MET A 94 6.17 -27.45 -11.17
N ALA A 95 7.22 -28.24 -10.96
CA ALA A 95 7.97 -28.24 -9.70
C ALA A 95 8.59 -26.86 -9.42
N GLU A 96 9.18 -26.22 -10.44
CA GLU A 96 9.70 -24.86 -10.32
C GLU A 96 8.60 -23.84 -9.97
N ALA A 97 7.43 -23.94 -10.62
CA ALA A 97 6.29 -23.08 -10.34
C ALA A 97 5.76 -23.26 -8.90
N GLU A 98 5.72 -24.50 -8.41
CA GLU A 98 5.25 -24.82 -7.06
C GLU A 98 6.23 -24.35 -5.98
N VAL A 99 7.54 -24.52 -6.18
CA VAL A 99 8.56 -23.95 -5.29
C VAL A 99 8.40 -22.43 -5.20
N ILE A 100 8.24 -21.76 -6.34
CA ILE A 100 8.02 -20.32 -6.38
C ILE A 100 6.73 -19.95 -5.62
N LEU A 101 5.63 -20.64 -5.85
CA LEU A 101 4.38 -20.40 -5.13
C LEU A 101 4.54 -20.57 -3.61
N GLN A 102 5.28 -21.59 -3.18
CA GLN A 102 5.56 -21.81 -1.76
C GLN A 102 6.33 -20.63 -1.16
N THR A 103 7.36 -20.12 -1.85
CA THR A 103 8.09 -18.92 -1.39
C THR A 103 7.19 -17.68 -1.28
N LEU A 104 6.16 -17.55 -2.13
CA LEU A 104 5.22 -16.43 -2.06
C LEU A 104 4.26 -16.58 -0.87
N LYS A 105 3.75 -17.79 -0.64
CA LYS A 105 2.85 -18.09 0.47
C LYS A 105 3.52 -17.89 1.83
N THR A 106 4.79 -18.24 1.98
CA THR A 106 5.54 -18.01 3.23
C THR A 106 5.74 -16.54 3.56
N SER A 107 5.76 -15.66 2.55
CA SER A 107 5.99 -14.23 2.71
C SER A 107 4.70 -13.42 2.89
N THR A 108 3.54 -14.08 2.88
CA THR A 108 2.23 -13.43 2.83
C THR A 108 1.41 -13.74 4.09
N SER A 109 0.74 -12.72 4.65
CA SER A 109 -0.19 -12.85 5.79
C SER A 109 -1.53 -13.51 5.40
N GLN A 110 -2.48 -13.61 6.34
CA GLN A 110 -3.74 -14.35 6.24
C GLN A 110 -4.54 -14.18 4.93
N ASP A 111 -4.49 -13.01 4.28
CA ASP A 111 -5.17 -12.75 3.01
C ASP A 111 -4.18 -12.68 1.84
N PRO A 112 -4.17 -13.69 0.94
CA PRO A 112 -3.24 -13.71 -0.18
C PRO A 112 -3.62 -12.67 -1.25
N PRO A 113 -2.64 -11.90 -1.78
CA PRO A 113 -2.89 -10.92 -2.82
C PRO A 113 -3.37 -11.61 -4.12
N PRO A 114 -4.04 -10.87 -5.02
CA PRO A 114 -4.68 -11.44 -6.20
C PRO A 114 -3.69 -12.22 -7.08
N GLU A 115 -2.42 -11.82 -7.12
CA GLU A 115 -1.39 -12.52 -7.89
C GLU A 115 -1.03 -13.88 -7.30
N VAL A 116 -0.95 -14.01 -5.98
CA VAL A 116 -0.69 -15.31 -5.33
C VAL A 116 -1.87 -16.25 -5.56
N THR A 117 -3.10 -15.71 -5.52
CA THR A 117 -4.31 -16.45 -5.88
C THR A 117 -4.29 -16.91 -7.34
N GLN A 118 -3.87 -16.04 -8.27
CA GLN A 118 -3.74 -16.37 -9.69
C GLN A 118 -2.67 -17.45 -9.94
N VAL A 119 -1.50 -17.33 -9.33
CA VAL A 119 -0.42 -18.34 -9.42
C VAL A 119 -0.90 -19.67 -8.87
N THR A 120 -1.60 -19.67 -7.72
CA THR A 120 -2.19 -20.90 -7.14
C THR A 120 -3.15 -21.60 -8.10
N ARG A 121 -4.01 -20.82 -8.77
CA ARG A 121 -4.95 -21.35 -9.76
C ARG A 121 -4.24 -21.96 -10.98
N LEU A 122 -3.22 -21.26 -11.50
CA LEU A 122 -2.40 -21.73 -12.62
C LEU A 122 -1.67 -23.03 -12.31
N VAL A 123 -1.04 -23.14 -11.13
CA VAL A 123 -0.36 -24.36 -10.68
C VAL A 123 -1.35 -25.52 -10.59
N ARG A 124 -2.51 -25.32 -9.97
CA ARG A 124 -3.56 -26.35 -9.88
C ARG A 124 -4.06 -26.81 -11.25
N GLN A 125 -4.28 -25.89 -12.17
CA GLN A 125 -4.70 -26.21 -13.54
C GLN A 125 -3.60 -26.96 -14.30
N SER A 126 -2.33 -26.59 -14.09
CA SER A 126 -1.19 -27.31 -14.65
C SER A 126 -1.16 -28.78 -14.20
N SER A 127 -1.38 -29.04 -12.90
CA SER A 127 -1.51 -30.40 -12.36
C SER A 127 -2.67 -31.17 -13.00
N THR A 128 -3.83 -30.52 -13.14
CA THR A 128 -5.01 -31.13 -13.77
C THR A 128 -4.74 -31.54 -15.22
N GLU A 129 -4.01 -30.72 -15.99
CA GLU A 129 -3.65 -31.05 -17.38
C GLU A 129 -2.55 -32.11 -17.48
N PHE A 130 -1.62 -32.12 -16.52
CA PHE A 130 -0.59 -33.15 -16.43
C PHE A 130 -1.20 -34.53 -16.20
N ASP A 131 -2.20 -34.64 -15.31
CA ASP A 131 -2.92 -35.88 -15.04
C ASP A 131 -3.68 -36.40 -16.27
N LYS A 132 -4.17 -35.49 -17.11
CA LYS A 132 -4.80 -35.81 -18.41
C LYS A 132 -3.78 -36.16 -19.51
N GLN A 133 -2.48 -36.21 -19.18
CA GLN A 133 -1.38 -36.40 -20.13
C GLN A 133 -1.25 -35.27 -21.18
N ASN A 134 -1.89 -34.12 -20.95
CA ASN A 134 -1.71 -32.92 -21.75
C ASN A 134 -0.47 -32.15 -21.27
N TYR A 135 0.71 -32.73 -21.52
CA TYR A 135 1.98 -32.15 -21.06
C TYR A 135 2.26 -30.77 -21.67
N GLY A 136 1.76 -30.50 -22.87
CA GLY A 136 1.79 -29.18 -23.50
C GLY A 136 1.05 -28.11 -22.71
N GLY A 137 -0.22 -28.39 -22.41
CA GLY A 137 -1.05 -27.52 -21.59
C GLY A 137 -0.49 -27.33 -20.18
N ALA A 138 -0.02 -28.41 -19.56
CA ALA A 138 0.61 -28.37 -18.24
C ALA A 138 1.86 -27.47 -18.24
N LEU A 139 2.77 -27.67 -19.19
CA LEU A 139 3.99 -26.86 -19.34
C LEU A 139 3.67 -25.37 -19.58
N TYR A 140 2.69 -25.08 -20.44
CA TYR A 140 2.25 -23.72 -20.72
C TYR A 140 1.75 -23.01 -19.45
N LEU A 141 0.85 -23.67 -18.71
CA LEU A 141 0.28 -23.12 -17.46
C LEU A 141 1.35 -22.94 -16.38
N ALA A 142 2.29 -23.87 -16.26
CA ALA A 142 3.40 -23.78 -15.31
C ALA A 142 4.31 -22.58 -15.63
N ASN A 143 4.67 -22.38 -16.90
CA ASN A 143 5.46 -21.22 -17.32
C ASN A 143 4.70 -19.91 -17.09
N GLN A 144 3.39 -19.89 -17.33
CA GLN A 144 2.58 -18.72 -17.03
C GLN A 144 2.56 -18.41 -15.52
N ALA A 145 2.45 -19.43 -14.67
CA ALA A 145 2.56 -19.29 -13.22
C ALA A 145 3.91 -18.68 -12.82
N LYS A 146 5.01 -19.19 -13.38
CA LYS A 146 6.36 -18.66 -13.15
C LYS A 146 6.48 -17.20 -13.53
N THR A 147 5.93 -16.80 -14.68
CA THR A 147 5.96 -15.40 -15.15
C THR A 147 5.20 -14.46 -14.23
N VAL A 148 3.96 -14.83 -13.84
CA VAL A 148 3.15 -14.04 -12.90
C VAL A 148 3.89 -13.92 -11.57
N ALA A 149 4.41 -15.03 -11.04
CA ALA A 149 5.11 -15.04 -9.78
C ALA A 149 6.43 -14.25 -9.79
N SER A 150 7.19 -14.31 -10.90
CA SER A 150 8.44 -13.55 -11.05
C SER A 150 8.19 -12.05 -11.12
N SER A 151 7.15 -11.63 -11.85
CA SER A 151 6.75 -10.22 -11.89
C SER A 151 6.25 -9.72 -10.52
N TYR A 152 5.52 -10.55 -9.77
CA TYR A 152 5.12 -10.22 -8.41
C TYR A 152 6.32 -10.14 -7.45
N ARG A 153 7.26 -11.08 -7.51
CA ARG A 153 8.50 -11.04 -6.71
C ARG A 153 9.34 -9.80 -7.01
N GLY A 154 9.45 -9.41 -8.28
CA GLY A 154 10.14 -8.16 -8.66
C GLY A 154 9.51 -6.94 -8.00
N ARG A 155 8.16 -6.87 -7.95
CA ARG A 155 7.43 -5.81 -7.24
C ARG A 155 7.65 -5.84 -5.73
N LEU A 156 7.65 -7.02 -5.11
CA LEU A 156 7.95 -7.18 -3.69
C LEU A 156 9.37 -6.70 -3.35
N GLY A 157 10.36 -7.00 -4.19
CA GLY A 157 11.74 -6.53 -4.00
C GLY A 157 11.87 -5.00 -4.02
N MET A 158 11.07 -4.31 -4.85
CA MET A 158 11.02 -2.84 -4.88
C MET A 158 10.26 -2.26 -3.68
N ASN A 159 9.22 -2.95 -3.21
CA ASN A 159 8.45 -2.59 -2.01
C ASN A 159 9.17 -2.90 -0.69
N ASN A 160 10.31 -3.59 -0.72
CA ASN A 160 11.07 -3.98 0.48
C ASN A 160 11.76 -2.79 1.18
N GLN A 161 11.64 -1.57 0.63
CA GLN A 161 11.76 -0.36 1.42
C GLN A 161 10.50 -0.24 2.29
N GLU A 162 10.60 -0.68 3.55
CA GLU A 162 9.55 -0.65 4.56
C GLU A 162 8.71 0.62 4.43
N ALA A 163 7.40 0.43 4.21
CA ALA A 163 6.45 1.53 4.11
C ALA A 163 6.53 2.34 5.41
N ARG A 164 6.71 3.66 5.28
CA ARG A 164 6.76 4.53 6.45
C ARG A 164 5.39 4.51 7.17
N PRO A 165 5.32 4.78 8.48
CA PRO A 165 4.04 4.95 9.15
C PRO A 165 3.19 6.01 8.43
N GLY A 166 1.95 5.67 8.07
CA GLY A 166 1.04 6.54 7.30
C GLY A 166 1.17 6.44 5.77
N GLU A 167 2.10 5.64 5.26
CA GLU A 167 2.25 5.35 3.84
C GLU A 167 1.31 4.22 3.40
N THR A 168 0.58 4.44 2.31
CA THR A 168 -0.26 3.41 1.69
C THR A 168 0.40 2.95 0.39
N LEU A 169 0.71 1.65 0.32
CA LEU A 169 1.26 1.02 -0.89
C LEU A 169 0.18 0.88 -1.97
N PHE A 170 0.55 1.10 -3.23
CA PHE A 170 -0.30 0.68 -4.34
C PHE A 170 -0.23 -0.85 -4.49
N ALA A 171 -1.37 -1.48 -4.77
CA ALA A 171 -1.42 -2.90 -5.07
C ALA A 171 -0.57 -3.25 -6.30
N VAL A 172 -0.56 -2.36 -7.30
CA VAL A 172 0.29 -2.45 -8.50
C VAL A 172 0.95 -1.10 -8.71
N PRO A 173 2.28 -1.06 -8.97
CA PRO A 173 2.95 0.18 -9.33
C PRO A 173 2.30 0.87 -10.52
N ILE A 174 2.14 2.18 -10.44
CA ILE A 174 1.42 2.97 -11.43
C ILE A 174 2.43 3.71 -12.31
N LYS A 175 2.38 3.47 -13.62
CA LYS A 175 3.13 4.29 -14.58
C LYS A 175 2.49 5.67 -14.69
N LEU A 176 3.31 6.70 -14.51
CA LEU A 176 2.93 8.11 -14.56
C LEU A 176 3.95 8.90 -15.42
N LYS A 177 3.58 10.13 -15.75
CA LYS A 177 4.48 11.13 -16.31
C LYS A 177 4.45 12.39 -15.44
N THR A 178 5.58 13.07 -15.34
CA THR A 178 5.62 14.42 -14.79
C THR A 178 4.95 15.39 -15.76
N THR A 179 4.07 16.26 -15.27
CA THR A 179 3.38 17.26 -16.12
C THR A 179 4.27 18.47 -16.38
N THR A 180 5.07 18.86 -15.40
CA THR A 180 6.03 19.96 -15.47
C THR A 180 7.33 19.55 -14.78
N LYS A 181 8.37 20.38 -14.94
CA LYS A 181 9.57 20.25 -14.11
C LYS A 181 9.18 20.33 -12.63
N GLY A 182 9.69 19.42 -11.82
CA GLY A 182 9.29 19.27 -10.43
C GLY A 182 10.43 18.81 -9.54
N ASN A 183 10.32 19.11 -8.24
CA ASN A 183 11.27 18.65 -7.24
C ASN A 183 10.84 17.29 -6.68
N VAL A 184 11.75 16.34 -6.73
CA VAL A 184 11.63 15.04 -6.07
C VAL A 184 12.42 15.09 -4.76
N ARG A 185 11.74 14.78 -3.66
CA ARG A 185 12.25 14.96 -2.29
C ARG A 185 12.54 13.63 -1.61
N GLU A 186 13.29 13.67 -0.52
CA GLU A 186 13.65 12.48 0.28
C GLU A 186 12.49 11.94 1.14
N GLY A 187 11.41 12.71 1.32
CA GLY A 187 10.24 12.32 2.08
C GLY A 187 8.96 13.03 1.63
N PRO A 188 7.80 12.57 2.13
CA PRO A 188 6.49 13.12 1.79
C PRO A 188 6.28 14.46 2.51
N GLY A 189 6.71 15.55 1.87
CA GLY A 189 6.52 16.90 2.43
C GLY A 189 7.48 17.93 1.88
N THR A 190 7.13 19.21 2.01
CA THR A 190 7.99 20.33 1.61
C THR A 190 9.19 20.54 2.52
N ASN A 191 9.15 20.01 3.74
CA ASN A 191 10.20 20.13 4.75
C ASN A 191 11.38 19.17 4.53
N PHE A 192 11.23 18.19 3.63
CA PHE A 192 12.30 17.26 3.27
C PHE A 192 13.21 17.85 2.20
N SER A 193 14.50 17.53 2.25
CA SER A 193 15.48 17.94 1.25
C SER A 193 15.10 17.47 -0.16
N VAL A 194 15.47 18.26 -1.17
CA VAL A 194 15.31 17.89 -2.58
C VAL A 194 16.40 16.88 -2.92
N SER A 195 16.01 15.67 -3.34
CA SER A 195 16.92 14.64 -3.82
C SER A 195 17.34 14.93 -5.26
N PHE A 196 16.37 15.24 -6.13
CA PHE A 196 16.61 15.66 -7.51
C PHE A 196 15.45 16.46 -8.10
N SER A 197 15.66 16.99 -9.29
CA SER A 197 14.57 17.55 -10.10
C SER A 197 14.27 16.60 -11.24
N ALA A 198 12.99 16.24 -11.40
CA ALA A 198 12.50 15.54 -12.57
C ALA A 198 12.12 16.58 -13.64
N ASP A 199 12.49 16.32 -14.89
CA ASP A 199 12.12 17.17 -16.00
C ASP A 199 10.63 17.01 -16.35
N ALA A 200 10.10 17.87 -17.21
CA ALA A 200 8.73 17.72 -17.71
C ALA A 200 8.63 16.49 -18.63
N ASN A 201 7.51 15.78 -18.58
CA ASN A 201 7.23 14.57 -19.35
C ASN A 201 8.17 13.38 -19.08
N SER A 202 8.91 13.38 -17.97
CA SER A 202 9.70 12.23 -17.53
C SER A 202 8.78 11.06 -17.15
N SER A 203 9.11 9.88 -17.68
CA SER A 203 8.44 8.62 -17.31
C SER A 203 8.88 8.18 -15.92
N ILE A 204 7.90 7.97 -15.04
CA ILE A 204 8.12 7.61 -13.65
C ILE A 204 7.19 6.45 -13.26
N THR A 205 7.62 5.65 -12.30
CA THR A 205 6.81 4.59 -11.70
C THR A 205 6.49 4.95 -10.26
N ALA A 206 5.21 4.93 -9.90
CA ALA A 206 4.73 5.22 -8.55
C ALA A 206 4.43 3.94 -7.77
N TYR A 207 4.83 3.90 -6.49
CA TYR A 207 4.74 2.70 -5.64
C TYR A 207 3.83 2.87 -4.43
N SER A 208 3.70 4.09 -3.93
CA SER A 208 2.90 4.38 -2.73
C SER A 208 2.58 5.87 -2.62
N TYR A 209 1.72 6.22 -1.67
CA TYR A 209 1.38 7.60 -1.37
C TYR A 209 1.26 7.86 0.14
N ALA A 210 1.54 9.10 0.54
CA ALA A 210 1.38 9.62 1.90
C ALA A 210 1.18 11.14 1.84
N ASP A 211 0.18 11.68 2.55
CA ASP A 211 -0.05 13.13 2.69
C ASP A 211 -0.06 13.94 1.37
N GLY A 212 -0.57 13.34 0.28
CA GLY A 212 -0.61 13.96 -1.05
C GLY A 212 0.69 13.90 -1.86
N TRP A 213 1.71 13.24 -1.32
CA TRP A 213 2.95 12.90 -2.00
C TRP A 213 2.93 11.45 -2.48
N ILE A 214 3.65 11.19 -3.56
CA ILE A 214 3.72 9.90 -4.22
C ILE A 214 5.19 9.48 -4.25
N ARG A 215 5.48 8.27 -3.76
CA ARG A 215 6.81 7.67 -3.86
C ARG A 215 7.00 7.14 -5.27
N ILE A 216 8.04 7.61 -5.94
CA ILE A 216 8.33 7.30 -7.34
C ILE A 216 9.76 6.83 -7.54
N THR A 217 9.98 6.14 -8.65
CA THR A 217 11.29 5.91 -9.25
C THR A 217 11.26 6.44 -10.68
N ASP A 218 12.30 7.17 -11.06
CA ASP A 218 12.54 7.60 -12.43
C ASP A 218 13.02 6.41 -13.27
N ASP A 219 12.28 6.12 -14.34
CA ASP A 219 12.53 4.94 -15.19
C ASP A 219 13.86 5.07 -15.96
N SER A 220 14.36 6.30 -16.17
CA SER A 220 15.59 6.58 -16.93
C SER A 220 16.84 6.57 -16.07
N THR A 221 16.75 7.14 -14.86
CA THR A 221 17.91 7.30 -13.96
C THR A 221 17.94 6.28 -12.83
N GLY A 222 16.84 5.57 -12.58
CA GLY A 222 16.67 4.67 -11.42
C GLY A 222 16.59 5.40 -10.08
N ARG A 223 16.63 6.74 -10.08
CA ARG A 223 16.58 7.54 -8.85
C ARG A 223 15.18 7.53 -8.28
N SER A 224 15.09 7.43 -6.96
CA SER A 224 13.82 7.34 -6.25
C SER A 224 13.62 8.51 -5.27
N GLY A 225 12.37 8.83 -4.99
CA GLY A 225 11.99 9.85 -4.00
C GLY A 225 10.51 10.16 -4.06
N TRP A 226 10.12 11.32 -3.53
CA TRP A 226 8.73 11.73 -3.35
C TRP A 226 8.40 12.95 -4.20
N ILE A 227 7.31 12.88 -4.96
CA ILE A 227 6.80 13.98 -5.78
C ILE A 227 5.36 14.30 -5.40
N HIS A 228 4.97 15.57 -5.43
CA HIS A 228 3.60 15.96 -5.10
C HIS A 228 2.62 15.53 -6.19
N ARG A 229 1.43 15.03 -5.80
CA ARG A 229 0.44 14.43 -6.73
C ARG A 229 0.01 15.34 -7.89
N THR A 230 0.07 16.67 -7.71
CA THR A 230 -0.35 17.63 -8.75
C THR A 230 0.65 17.78 -9.89
N LEU A 231 1.88 17.29 -9.71
CA LEU A 231 2.96 17.37 -10.70
C LEU A 231 3.03 16.12 -11.58
N VAL A 232 2.09 15.19 -11.43
CA VAL A 232 2.09 13.93 -12.14
C VAL A 232 0.72 13.62 -12.72
N ALA A 233 0.70 12.93 -13.86
CA ALA A 233 -0.50 12.48 -14.53
C ALA A 233 -0.31 11.06 -15.08
N ARG A 234 -1.43 10.40 -15.41
CA ARG A 234 -1.39 9.16 -16.20
C ARG A 234 -0.82 9.49 -17.59
N PRO A 235 0.06 8.64 -18.14
CA PRO A 235 0.83 8.90 -19.35
C PRO A 235 0.02 9.03 -20.62
#